data_AF-A0A4P6JHN3-F1
#
_entry.id   AF-A0A4P6JHN3-F1
#
_cell.length_a   1.000
_cell.length_b   1.000
_cell.length_c   1.000
_cell.angle_alpha   90.00
_cell.angle_beta   90.00
_cell.angle_gamma   90.00
#
_symmetry.space_group_name_H-M   'P 1'
#
loop_
_entity.id
_entity.type
_entity.pdbx_description
1 polymer ?
#
loop_
_entity_poly.entity_id
_entity_poly.type
_entity_poly.pdbx_seq_one_letter_code
_entity_poly.pdbx_strand_id
1 'polypeptide(L)'
;MSKAKRRKYTQPKNAQQRLPKSRRTKSQRHIPLWSLIGAIMLIVSGIVGLFVFMAHQQDEQLSTGSSVALKAMRELSSSTISQVGQGIAQNSLHTLTDTPTWKSAAGKPVFLYVGAEYCPFCAAQRWAVITALSRFGTLSSLTPLLSAEEHIPSFTFHGASYTSQYLDLQAIETEDNAQQPLDSLTAEQQQMMKQYDRPPYVEDTGKIPFIDIANQHVSLGAYFSPEILQNHSYQDIAGQLKDPHSQICKAIVGAANLLTAAICHTTGNQPASACSIAPIPDIQNSLALALSNQQSLAQSGSTVAFPFTASLPRQIAESLPPERSRW
;
A
#
# COMPACT_ATOMS: atom_id res chain seq x y z
N MET A 1 112.61 22.86 50.13
CA MET A 1 112.19 22.82 48.72
C MET A 1 110.73 23.27 48.67
N SER A 2 110.47 24.53 48.32
CA SER A 2 110.09 25.00 46.96
C SER A 2 108.71 24.45 46.54
N LYS A 3 107.67 25.21 46.20
CA LYS A 3 107.47 26.64 45.96
C LYS A 3 105.96 26.96 46.01
N ALA A 4 105.67 28.20 46.41
CA ALA A 4 104.39 28.88 46.32
C ALA A 4 103.80 28.95 44.90
N LYS A 5 102.47 29.08 44.78
CA LYS A 5 101.85 30.30 44.23
C LYS A 5 100.33 30.39 44.40
N ARG A 6 99.92 31.58 44.82
CA ARG A 6 98.56 32.14 44.92
C ARG A 6 97.77 32.02 43.61
N ARG A 7 96.44 31.91 43.73
CA ARG A 7 95.48 32.72 42.98
C ARG A 7 94.21 32.94 43.82
N LYS A 8 93.97 34.19 44.20
CA LYS A 8 92.67 34.71 44.63
C LYS A 8 91.83 34.89 43.38
N TYR A 9 90.60 34.41 43.38
CA TYR A 9 89.60 34.84 42.41
C TYR A 9 88.25 35.07 43.10
N THR A 10 87.52 35.96 42.48
CA THR A 10 86.59 36.93 43.03
C THR A 10 85.20 36.33 43.29
N GLN A 11 84.53 36.87 44.31
CA GLN A 11 83.13 36.66 44.66
C GLN A 11 82.17 36.94 43.49
N PRO A 12 81.06 36.18 43.37
CA PRO A 12 79.80 36.82 43.02
C PRO A 12 78.74 36.59 44.11
N LYS A 13 78.33 37.70 44.75
CA LYS A 13 77.03 37.80 45.42
C LYS A 13 75.97 37.83 44.31
N ASN A 14 75.47 36.66 43.91
CA ASN A 14 74.27 36.61 43.09
C ASN A 14 73.06 36.55 44.03
N ALA A 15 72.38 37.70 44.06
CA ALA A 15 71.11 37.93 44.70
C ALA A 15 70.18 36.74 44.47
N GLN A 16 69.60 36.24 45.56
CA GLN A 16 68.39 35.42 45.50
C GLN A 16 67.31 36.25 44.80
N GLN A 17 67.18 36.07 43.49
CA GLN A 17 65.98 36.43 42.76
C GLN A 17 64.86 35.57 43.35
N ARG A 18 64.12 36.16 44.30
CA ARG A 18 62.82 35.67 44.71
C ARG A 18 61.96 35.61 43.45
N LEU A 19 61.86 34.44 42.83
CA LEU A 19 60.79 34.15 41.89
C LEU A 19 59.49 34.47 42.62
N PRO A 20 58.64 35.38 42.11
CA PRO A 20 57.31 35.53 42.66
C PRO A 20 56.62 34.18 42.46
N LYS A 21 56.38 33.45 43.56
CA LYS A 21 55.36 32.41 43.58
C LYS A 21 54.04 33.11 43.30
N SER A 22 53.73 33.30 42.02
CA SER A 22 52.38 33.57 41.56
C SER A 22 51.55 32.37 41.99
N ARG A 23 50.96 32.47 43.18
CA ARG A 23 49.75 31.70 43.51
C ARG A 23 48.72 32.17 42.50
N ARG A 24 48.68 31.53 41.33
CA ARG A 24 47.45 31.43 40.55
C ARG A 24 46.48 30.66 41.44
N THR A 25 45.76 31.38 42.29
CA THR A 25 44.48 30.92 42.79
C THR A 25 43.66 30.63 41.55
N LYS A 26 43.51 29.35 41.20
CA LYS A 26 42.43 28.92 40.30
C LYS A 26 41.15 29.30 41.04
N SER A 27 40.65 30.50 40.78
CA SER A 27 39.29 30.88 41.13
C SER A 27 38.41 29.90 40.36
N GLN A 28 38.01 28.83 41.03
CA GLN A 28 36.92 27.98 40.56
C GLN A 28 35.71 28.91 40.52
N ARG A 29 35.41 29.44 39.33
CA ARG A 29 34.14 30.11 39.07
C ARG A 29 33.06 29.06 39.29
N HIS A 30 32.48 29.05 40.49
CA HIS A 30 31.28 28.29 40.78
C HIS A 30 30.18 28.88 39.89
N ILE A 31 29.89 28.19 38.78
CA ILE A 31 28.71 28.49 37.97
C ILE A 31 27.52 28.25 38.91
N PRO A 32 26.72 29.28 39.24
CA PRO A 32 25.62 29.11 40.17
C PRO A 32 24.67 28.06 39.59
N LEU A 33 24.27 27.08 40.40
CA LEU A 33 23.42 25.95 39.98
C LEU A 33 22.18 26.40 39.17
N TRP A 34 21.67 27.59 39.48
CA TRP A 34 20.53 28.23 38.81
C TRP A 34 20.80 28.59 37.34
N SER A 35 22.04 28.98 37.01
CA SER A 35 22.44 29.26 35.61
C SER A 35 22.57 27.98 34.78
N LEU A 36 22.90 26.85 35.41
CA LEU A 36 22.87 25.53 34.78
C LEU A 36 21.42 25.10 34.48
N ILE A 37 20.53 25.28 35.45
CA ILE A 37 19.09 24.97 35.29
C ILE A 37 18.47 25.84 34.19
N GLY A 38 18.78 27.15 34.16
CA GLY A 38 18.30 28.05 33.11
C GLY A 38 18.81 27.67 31.72
N ALA A 39 20.09 27.27 31.60
CA ALA A 39 20.65 26.79 30.34
C ALA A 39 19.99 25.48 29.87
N ILE A 40 19.76 24.53 30.78
CA ILE A 40 19.07 23.27 30.48
C ILE A 40 17.63 23.54 30.00
N MET A 41 16.89 24.40 30.69
CA MET A 41 15.52 24.75 30.29
C MET A 41 15.46 25.41 28.91
N LEU A 42 16.41 26.29 28.59
CA LEU A 42 16.51 26.90 27.25
C LEU A 42 16.81 25.86 26.17
N ILE A 43 17.71 24.92 26.44
CA ILE A 43 18.04 23.83 25.51
C ILE A 43 16.81 22.94 25.30
N VAL A 44 16.15 22.50 26.37
CA VAL A 44 14.94 21.68 26.30
C VAL A 44 13.84 22.40 25.52
N SER A 45 13.60 23.68 25.81
CA SER A 45 12.61 24.49 25.07
C SER A 45 12.98 24.64 23.59
N GLY A 46 14.27 24.81 23.26
CA GLY A 46 14.74 24.89 21.88
C GLY A 46 14.56 23.57 21.13
N ILE A 47 14.85 22.44 21.78
CA ILE A 47 14.65 21.10 21.23
C ILE A 47 13.16 20.83 21.00
N VAL A 48 12.30 21.10 22.00
CA VAL A 48 10.85 20.95 21.87
C VAL A 48 10.32 21.85 20.76
N GLY A 49 10.76 23.12 20.69
CA GLY A 49 10.38 24.04 19.63
C GLY A 49 10.79 23.54 18.23
N LEU A 50 11.98 22.94 18.10
CA LEU A 50 12.45 22.34 16.85
C LEU A 50 11.60 21.14 16.44
N PHE A 51 11.28 20.23 17.36
CA PHE A 51 10.43 19.07 17.08
C PHE A 51 9.00 19.49 16.70
N VAL A 52 8.41 20.45 17.40
CA VAL A 52 7.09 21.00 17.05
C VAL A 52 7.13 21.66 15.66
N PHE A 53 8.18 22.43 15.35
CA PHE A 53 8.35 23.04 14.04
C PHE A 53 8.51 22.01 12.92
N MET A 54 9.29 20.96 13.14
CA MET A 54 9.47 19.86 12.18
C MET A 54 8.18 19.07 11.96
N ALA A 55 7.45 18.75 13.03
CA ALA A 55 6.16 18.08 12.94
C ALA A 55 5.15 18.92 12.13
N HIS A 56 5.10 20.22 12.37
CA HIS A 56 4.19 21.10 11.64
C HIS A 56 4.51 21.18 10.14
N GLN A 57 5.79 21.19 9.77
CA GLN A 57 6.22 21.15 8.36
C GLN A 57 5.84 19.83 7.69
N GLN A 58 5.94 18.71 8.42
CA GLN A 58 5.57 17.40 7.91
C GLN A 58 4.06 17.30 7.64
N ASP A 59 3.22 17.85 8.53
CA ASP A 59 1.77 17.91 8.37
C ASP A 59 1.36 18.80 7.19
N GLU A 60 2.01 19.95 7.00
CA GLU A 60 1.77 20.82 5.84
C GLU A 60 2.21 20.17 4.53
N GLN A 61 3.33 19.46 4.52
CA GLN A 61 3.82 18.74 3.33
C GLN A 61 2.91 17.55 2.99
N LEU A 62 2.40 16.84 3.99
CA LEU A 62 1.45 15.73 3.82
C LEU A 62 0.11 16.24 3.27
N SER A 63 -0.46 17.28 3.86
CA SER A 63 -1.74 17.86 3.41
C SER A 63 -1.63 18.52 2.04
N THR A 64 -0.58 19.30 1.79
CA THR A 64 -0.35 19.94 0.47
C THR A 64 -0.08 18.89 -0.59
N GLY A 65 0.87 17.97 -0.37
CA GLY A 65 1.22 16.94 -1.34
C GLY A 65 0.05 16.02 -1.65
N SER A 66 -0.72 15.61 -0.63
CA SER A 66 -1.89 14.75 -0.82
C SER A 66 -3.00 15.44 -1.62
N SER A 67 -3.21 16.75 -1.44
CA SER A 67 -4.15 17.52 -2.27
C SER A 67 -3.72 17.56 -3.74
N VAL A 68 -2.41 17.72 -4.01
CA VAL A 68 -1.84 17.69 -5.37
C VAL A 68 -1.99 16.30 -6.00
N ALA A 69 -1.77 15.25 -5.22
CA ALA A 69 -2.00 13.87 -5.65
C ALA A 69 -3.46 13.56 -5.98
N LEU A 70 -4.41 13.97 -5.13
CA LEU A 70 -5.85 13.82 -5.40
C LEU A 70 -6.23 14.52 -6.70
N LYS A 71 -5.73 15.74 -6.92
CA LYS A 71 -5.95 16.48 -8.16
C LYS A 71 -5.37 15.72 -9.37
N ALA A 72 -4.13 15.22 -9.26
CA ALA A 72 -3.49 14.48 -10.33
C ALA A 72 -4.26 13.20 -10.71
N MET A 73 -4.81 12.46 -9.74
CA MET A 73 -5.65 11.27 -10.00
C MET A 73 -6.99 11.62 -10.69
N ARG A 74 -7.61 12.74 -10.32
CA ARG A 74 -8.90 13.19 -10.85
C ARG A 74 -8.81 13.77 -12.26
N GLU A 75 -7.71 14.45 -12.55
CA GLU A 75 -7.51 15.25 -13.77
C GLU A 75 -6.59 14.56 -14.79
N LEU A 76 -6.50 13.22 -14.76
CA LEU A 76 -5.73 12.47 -15.76
C LEU A 76 -6.24 12.74 -17.17
N SER A 77 -5.33 13.05 -18.09
CA SER A 77 -5.69 13.27 -19.49
C SER A 77 -6.12 11.96 -20.16
N SER A 78 -7.04 12.04 -21.12
CA SER A 78 -7.42 10.89 -21.96
C SER A 78 -6.21 10.28 -22.68
N SER A 79 -5.22 11.10 -23.06
CA SER A 79 -3.97 10.63 -23.65
C SER A 79 -3.14 9.79 -22.68
N THR A 80 -3.02 10.22 -21.41
CA THR A 80 -2.31 9.45 -20.38
C THR A 80 -3.01 8.12 -20.14
N ILE A 81 -4.34 8.15 -19.98
CA ILE A 81 -5.17 6.95 -19.80
C ILE A 81 -4.96 5.97 -20.95
N SER A 82 -5.03 6.46 -22.20
CA SER A 82 -4.86 5.65 -23.42
C SER A 82 -3.45 5.09 -23.57
N GLN A 83 -2.41 5.89 -23.32
CA GLN A 83 -1.01 5.45 -23.49
C GLN A 83 -0.59 4.42 -22.45
N VAL A 84 -1.12 4.51 -21.22
CA VAL A 84 -0.81 3.54 -20.17
C VAL A 84 -1.41 2.16 -20.47
N GLY A 85 -2.60 2.07 -21.05
CA GLY A 85 -3.24 0.77 -21.27
C GLY A 85 -3.61 0.10 -19.93
N GLN A 86 -3.33 -1.20 -19.80
CA GLN A 86 -3.36 -1.90 -18.50
C GLN A 86 -2.07 -1.68 -17.68
N GLY A 87 -1.06 -1.00 -18.24
CA GLY A 87 0.20 -0.69 -17.58
C GLY A 87 0.94 -1.95 -17.11
N ILE A 88 1.30 -1.97 -15.82
CA ILE A 88 1.96 -3.12 -15.15
C ILE A 88 1.07 -3.76 -14.09
N ALA A 89 -0.23 -3.48 -14.12
CA ALA A 89 -1.17 -4.06 -13.20
C ALA A 89 -1.26 -5.58 -13.40
N GLN A 90 -1.08 -6.34 -12.33
CA GLN A 90 -1.37 -7.77 -12.30
C GLN A 90 -2.89 -7.92 -12.30
N ASN A 91 -3.44 -8.61 -13.29
CA ASN A 91 -4.89 -8.79 -13.36
C ASN A 91 -5.35 -9.89 -12.39
N SER A 92 -5.66 -9.52 -11.15
CA SER A 92 -6.33 -10.37 -10.15
C SER A 92 -7.86 -10.18 -10.16
N LEU A 93 -8.41 -9.55 -11.20
CA LEU A 93 -9.85 -9.34 -11.32
C LEU A 93 -10.50 -10.56 -11.97
N HIS A 94 -11.26 -11.29 -11.18
CA HIS A 94 -12.09 -12.40 -11.62
C HIS A 94 -13.46 -11.87 -12.01
N THR A 95 -13.92 -12.25 -13.20
CA THR A 95 -15.31 -11.99 -13.58
C THR A 95 -16.16 -13.20 -13.19
N LEU A 96 -17.34 -12.92 -12.66
CA LEU A 96 -18.27 -13.90 -12.14
C LEU A 96 -19.34 -14.23 -13.18
N THR A 97 -19.81 -15.46 -13.17
CA THR A 97 -20.85 -15.95 -14.10
C THR A 97 -22.11 -16.30 -13.32
N ASP A 98 -23.27 -16.00 -13.90
CA ASP A 98 -24.58 -16.38 -13.37
C ASP A 98 -24.86 -15.88 -11.94
N THR A 99 -24.20 -14.80 -11.53
CA THR A 99 -24.42 -14.14 -10.25
C THR A 99 -25.44 -13.01 -10.38
N PRO A 100 -26.36 -12.86 -9.42
CA PRO A 100 -27.25 -11.70 -9.40
C PRO A 100 -26.43 -10.43 -9.17
N THR A 101 -26.73 -9.37 -9.94
CA THR A 101 -26.10 -8.07 -9.76
C THR A 101 -26.44 -7.51 -8.37
N TRP A 102 -25.42 -7.29 -7.55
CA TRP A 102 -25.57 -6.66 -6.26
C TRP A 102 -25.78 -5.16 -6.41
N LYS A 103 -26.89 -4.68 -5.86
CA LYS A 103 -27.32 -3.29 -5.91
C LYS A 103 -27.62 -2.78 -4.52
N SER A 104 -27.38 -1.50 -4.30
CA SER A 104 -27.77 -0.82 -3.08
C SER A 104 -29.29 -0.67 -2.97
N ALA A 105 -29.77 -0.18 -1.84
CA ALA A 105 -31.17 0.21 -1.66
C ALA A 105 -31.63 1.27 -2.68
N ALA A 106 -30.71 2.08 -3.22
CA ALA A 106 -31.00 3.06 -4.27
C ALA A 106 -31.03 2.45 -5.69
N GLY A 107 -30.82 1.13 -5.83
CA GLY A 107 -30.83 0.42 -7.10
C GLY A 107 -29.57 0.59 -7.95
N LYS A 108 -28.52 1.23 -7.41
CA LYS A 108 -27.23 1.40 -8.08
C LYS A 108 -26.32 0.18 -7.82
N PRO A 109 -25.51 -0.26 -8.80
CA PRO A 109 -24.44 -1.23 -8.58
C PRO A 109 -23.57 -0.85 -7.38
N VAL A 110 -23.24 -1.80 -6.52
CA VAL A 110 -22.34 -1.57 -5.38
C VAL A 110 -20.89 -1.80 -5.79
N PHE A 111 -20.00 -0.90 -5.42
CA PHE A 111 -18.56 -1.12 -5.38
C PHE A 111 -18.17 -1.27 -3.91
N LEU A 112 -17.82 -2.49 -3.50
CA LEU A 112 -17.31 -2.78 -2.17
C LEU A 112 -15.78 -2.77 -2.21
N TYR A 113 -15.17 -2.03 -1.29
CA TYR A 113 -13.76 -2.12 -0.94
C TYR A 113 -13.64 -2.51 0.53
N VAL A 114 -12.78 -3.48 0.84
CA VAL A 114 -12.42 -3.83 2.22
C VAL A 114 -10.91 -3.85 2.34
N GLY A 115 -10.38 -3.07 3.26
CA GLY A 115 -8.96 -2.99 3.56
C GLY A 115 -8.72 -2.67 5.03
N ALA A 116 -7.47 -2.35 5.35
CA ALA A 116 -7.07 -1.87 6.66
C ALA A 116 -5.95 -0.82 6.51
N GLU A 117 -5.94 0.19 7.37
CA GLU A 117 -5.01 1.33 7.28
C GLU A 117 -3.55 0.89 7.39
N TYR A 118 -3.26 -0.09 8.25
CA TYR A 118 -1.91 -0.61 8.47
C TYR A 118 -1.29 -1.30 7.24
N CYS A 119 -2.12 -1.81 6.32
CA CYS A 119 -1.71 -2.74 5.26
C CYS A 119 -1.12 -2.01 4.03
N PRO A 120 0.10 -2.38 3.57
CA PRO A 120 0.77 -1.69 2.47
C PRO A 120 0.15 -2.03 1.11
N PHE A 121 -0.32 -3.25 0.91
CA PHE A 121 -1.08 -3.63 -0.28
C PHE A 121 -2.41 -2.88 -0.37
N CYS A 122 -3.10 -2.69 0.76
CA CYS A 122 -4.29 -1.84 0.81
C CYS A 122 -3.93 -0.42 0.41
N ALA A 123 -2.86 0.14 1.00
CA ALA A 123 -2.37 1.49 0.70
C ALA A 123 -2.09 1.70 -0.79
N ALA A 124 -1.42 0.75 -1.45
CA ALA A 124 -1.20 0.78 -2.90
C ALA A 124 -2.51 0.75 -3.69
N GLN A 125 -3.40 -0.18 -3.36
CA GLN A 125 -4.66 -0.38 -4.08
C GLN A 125 -5.60 0.83 -4.02
N ARG A 126 -5.63 1.57 -2.90
CA ARG A 126 -6.50 2.75 -2.75
C ARG A 126 -6.21 3.82 -3.81
N TRP A 127 -4.96 3.97 -4.28
CA TRP A 127 -4.65 4.89 -5.39
C TRP A 127 -5.39 4.52 -6.68
N ALA A 128 -5.43 3.23 -7.03
CA ALA A 128 -6.14 2.75 -8.21
C ALA A 128 -7.66 2.91 -8.04
N VAL A 129 -8.19 2.59 -6.86
CA VAL A 129 -9.62 2.74 -6.54
C VAL A 129 -10.05 4.21 -6.63
N ILE A 130 -9.32 5.12 -5.98
CA ILE A 130 -9.61 6.57 -6.02
C ILE A 130 -9.56 7.09 -7.45
N THR A 131 -8.53 6.69 -8.22
CA THR A 131 -8.37 7.10 -9.62
C THR A 131 -9.53 6.60 -10.50
N ALA A 132 -9.96 5.34 -10.33
CA ALA A 132 -11.08 4.78 -11.09
C ALA A 132 -12.41 5.45 -10.72
N LEU A 133 -12.73 5.54 -9.43
CA LEU A 133 -13.99 6.12 -8.93
C LEU A 133 -14.13 7.61 -9.27
N SER A 134 -13.02 8.35 -9.36
CA SER A 134 -13.02 9.76 -9.78
C SER A 134 -13.55 9.97 -11.20
N ARG A 135 -13.65 8.92 -12.02
CA ARG A 135 -14.23 8.97 -13.38
C ARG A 135 -15.76 8.86 -13.37
N PHE A 136 -16.35 8.39 -12.27
CA PHE A 136 -17.79 8.12 -12.14
C PHE A 136 -18.46 8.98 -11.05
N GLY A 137 -17.69 9.73 -10.27
CA GLY A 137 -18.23 10.49 -9.16
C GLY A 137 -17.18 11.32 -8.44
N THR A 138 -17.54 11.81 -7.26
CA THR A 138 -16.67 12.64 -6.43
C THR A 138 -16.45 11.99 -5.08
N LEU A 139 -15.18 11.77 -4.73
CA LEU A 139 -14.74 11.41 -3.39
C LEU A 139 -14.46 12.69 -2.58
N SER A 140 -14.94 12.76 -1.35
CA SER A 140 -14.66 13.83 -0.39
C SER A 140 -14.24 13.26 0.96
N SER A 141 -13.61 14.11 1.79
CA SER A 141 -13.14 13.74 3.13
C SER A 141 -12.09 12.60 3.13
N LEU A 142 -11.31 12.46 2.06
CA LEU A 142 -10.18 11.54 2.01
C LEU A 142 -9.03 12.12 2.85
N THR A 143 -8.76 11.47 3.98
CA THR A 143 -7.66 11.86 4.88
C THR A 143 -6.38 11.14 4.47
N PRO A 144 -5.25 11.85 4.28
CA PRO A 144 -3.97 11.20 3.98
C PRO A 144 -3.43 10.44 5.19
N LEU A 145 -2.82 9.28 4.93
CA LEU A 145 -2.06 8.51 5.93
C LEU A 145 -0.87 7.81 5.27
N LEU A 146 0.08 7.39 6.09
CA LEU A 146 1.05 6.35 5.73
C LEU A 146 0.57 5.04 6.32
N SER A 147 0.67 3.93 5.59
CA SER A 147 0.44 2.61 6.18
C SER A 147 1.46 2.33 7.28
N ALA A 148 1.03 1.76 8.40
CA ALA A 148 1.93 1.42 9.50
C ALA A 148 3.04 0.45 9.06
N GLU A 149 2.71 -0.52 8.22
CA GLU A 149 3.68 -1.37 7.56
C GLU A 149 4.25 -0.67 6.32
N GLU A 150 5.57 -0.70 6.15
CA GLU A 150 6.31 -0.17 5.00
C GLU A 150 6.15 1.34 4.70
N HIS A 151 5.37 2.09 5.49
CA HIS A 151 5.19 3.54 5.38
C HIS A 151 4.74 4.02 3.99
N ILE A 152 3.83 3.27 3.35
CA ILE A 152 3.34 3.59 2.02
C ILE A 152 2.34 4.75 2.10
N PRO A 153 2.54 5.86 1.37
CA PRO A 153 1.60 6.97 1.36
C PRO A 153 0.28 6.59 0.67
N SER A 154 -0.85 6.91 1.29
CA SER A 154 -2.19 6.60 0.77
C SER A 154 -3.30 7.46 1.39
N PHE A 155 -4.56 7.13 1.17
CA PHE A 155 -5.70 7.83 1.77
C PHE A 155 -6.56 6.82 2.50
N THR A 156 -7.15 7.18 3.63
CA THR A 156 -8.09 6.27 4.30
C THR A 156 -9.48 6.48 3.71
N PHE A 157 -10.22 5.39 3.52
CA PHE A 157 -11.64 5.49 3.22
C PHE A 157 -12.50 5.66 4.48
N HIS A 158 -11.94 5.47 5.68
CA HIS A 158 -12.65 5.77 6.92
C HIS A 158 -13.04 7.26 6.96
N GLY A 159 -14.33 7.52 7.14
CA GLY A 159 -14.90 8.86 7.11
C GLY A 159 -14.98 9.51 5.72
N ALA A 160 -14.55 8.83 4.65
CA ALA A 160 -14.70 9.33 3.29
C ALA A 160 -16.16 9.27 2.85
N SER A 161 -16.51 10.13 1.89
CA SER A 161 -17.83 10.14 1.26
C SER A 161 -17.69 10.06 -0.25
N TYR A 162 -18.66 9.42 -0.90
CA TYR A 162 -18.68 9.29 -2.35
C TYR A 162 -20.06 9.62 -2.91
N THR A 163 -20.08 10.50 -3.92
CA THR A 163 -21.30 10.87 -4.64
C THR A 163 -21.19 10.47 -6.09
N SER A 164 -22.14 9.66 -6.57
CA SER A 164 -22.20 9.22 -7.97
C SER A 164 -23.64 8.92 -8.39
N GLN A 165 -23.93 9.17 -9.67
CA GLN A 165 -25.18 8.77 -10.32
C GLN A 165 -25.15 7.31 -10.81
N TYR A 166 -23.97 6.68 -10.89
CA TYR A 166 -23.79 5.41 -11.60
C TYR A 166 -23.61 4.21 -10.68
N LEU A 167 -22.98 4.40 -9.51
CA LEU A 167 -22.74 3.35 -8.53
C LEU A 167 -22.81 3.88 -7.10
N ASP A 168 -22.84 2.98 -6.12
CA ASP A 168 -22.63 3.28 -4.71
C ASP A 168 -21.31 2.69 -4.23
N LEU A 169 -20.54 3.48 -3.47
CA LEU A 169 -19.32 3.00 -2.82
C LEU A 169 -19.64 2.55 -1.41
N GLN A 170 -19.22 1.35 -1.07
CA GLN A 170 -19.12 0.85 0.29
C GLN A 170 -17.64 0.55 0.56
N ALA A 171 -16.93 1.47 1.21
CA ALA A 171 -15.51 1.30 1.50
C ALA A 171 -15.32 1.15 3.00
N ILE A 172 -14.68 0.05 3.40
CA ILE A 172 -14.55 -0.38 4.79
C ILE A 172 -13.06 -0.49 5.12
N GLU A 173 -12.63 0.21 6.16
CA GLU A 173 -11.30 0.07 6.75
C GLU A 173 -11.43 -0.69 8.07
N THR A 174 -11.12 -1.98 8.10
CA THR A 174 -11.43 -2.83 9.26
C THR A 174 -10.57 -2.52 10.48
N GLU A 175 -9.35 -2.03 10.26
CA GLU A 175 -8.40 -1.70 11.31
C GLU A 175 -7.62 -0.43 10.99
N ASP A 176 -7.26 0.31 12.03
CA ASP A 176 -6.40 1.49 11.95
C ASP A 176 -4.90 1.14 11.90
N ASN A 177 -4.04 2.16 11.85
CA ASN A 177 -2.58 1.98 11.88
C ASN A 177 -2.03 1.38 13.19
N ALA A 178 -2.81 1.40 14.28
CA ALA A 178 -2.49 0.74 15.54
C ALA A 178 -3.09 -0.67 15.64
N GLN A 179 -3.62 -1.20 14.53
CA GLN A 179 -4.31 -2.49 14.43
C GLN A 179 -5.47 -2.59 15.43
N GLN A 180 -6.14 -1.46 15.69
CA GLN A 180 -7.39 -1.43 16.44
C GLN A 180 -8.56 -1.48 15.47
N PRO A 181 -9.67 -2.17 15.83
CA PRO A 181 -10.87 -2.19 15.01
C PRO A 181 -11.36 -0.77 14.68
N LEU A 182 -11.65 -0.52 13.40
CA LEU A 182 -12.02 0.80 12.89
C LEU A 182 -13.46 0.81 12.35
N ASP A 183 -13.69 0.20 11.17
CA ASP A 183 -15.03 -0.03 10.62
C ASP A 183 -15.49 -1.48 10.81
N SER A 184 -16.81 -1.68 10.84
CA SER A 184 -17.42 -3.02 10.91
C SER A 184 -18.14 -3.37 9.61
N LEU A 185 -17.84 -4.54 9.06
CA LEU A 185 -18.55 -5.09 7.92
C LEU A 185 -20.00 -5.44 8.30
N THR A 186 -20.95 -5.08 7.43
CA THR A 186 -22.33 -5.57 7.51
C THR A 186 -22.41 -7.07 7.20
N ALA A 187 -23.51 -7.72 7.58
CA ALA A 187 -23.70 -9.15 7.30
C ALA A 187 -23.64 -9.49 5.80
N GLU A 188 -24.15 -8.61 4.94
CA GLU A 188 -24.12 -8.78 3.48
C GLU A 188 -22.69 -8.67 2.93
N GLN A 189 -21.91 -7.68 3.38
CA GLN A 189 -20.51 -7.53 3.00
C GLN A 189 -19.65 -8.72 3.47
N GLN A 190 -19.86 -9.18 4.71
CA GLN A 190 -19.18 -10.37 5.23
C GLN A 190 -19.53 -11.63 4.42
N GLN A 191 -20.77 -11.75 3.95
CA GLN A 191 -21.19 -12.85 3.11
C GLN A 191 -20.47 -12.83 1.76
N MET A 192 -20.35 -11.66 1.13
CA MET A 192 -19.60 -11.51 -0.13
C MET A 192 -18.12 -11.88 0.05
N MET A 193 -17.48 -11.38 1.10
CA MET A 193 -16.10 -11.75 1.41
C MET A 193 -15.95 -13.25 1.62
N LYS A 194 -16.75 -13.89 2.49
CA LYS A 194 -16.69 -15.35 2.71
C LYS A 194 -16.95 -16.15 1.44
N GLN A 195 -17.76 -15.61 0.53
CA GLN A 195 -18.08 -16.27 -0.71
C GLN A 195 -16.89 -16.30 -1.68
N TYR A 196 -16.07 -15.25 -1.71
CA TYR A 196 -15.01 -15.07 -2.73
C TYR A 196 -13.59 -15.14 -2.19
N ASP A 197 -13.38 -14.93 -0.90
CA ASP A 197 -12.09 -15.07 -0.22
C ASP A 197 -11.79 -16.53 0.11
N ARG A 198 -11.72 -17.34 -0.96
CA ARG A 198 -11.38 -18.77 -1.00
C ARG A 198 -11.08 -19.23 -2.43
N PRO A 199 -10.51 -20.43 -2.64
CA PRO A 199 -10.34 -21.00 -3.97
C PRO A 199 -11.68 -21.08 -4.75
N PRO A 200 -11.67 -20.86 -6.09
CA PRO A 200 -10.50 -20.66 -6.95
C PRO A 200 -10.04 -19.19 -7.11
N TYR A 201 -10.64 -18.24 -6.39
CA TYR A 201 -10.34 -16.80 -6.55
C TYR A 201 -9.07 -16.37 -5.82
N VAL A 202 -8.73 -17.08 -4.75
CA VAL A 202 -7.51 -16.86 -3.96
C VAL A 202 -7.05 -18.19 -3.37
N GLU A 203 -5.74 -18.35 -3.18
CA GLU A 203 -5.17 -19.58 -2.63
C GLU A 203 -5.47 -19.72 -1.12
N ASP A 204 -5.26 -18.65 -0.35
CA ASP A 204 -5.59 -18.60 1.08
C ASP A 204 -6.69 -17.59 1.39
N THR A 205 -7.46 -17.85 2.43
CA THR A 205 -8.49 -16.94 2.95
C THR A 205 -7.88 -15.80 3.77
N GLY A 206 -8.61 -14.71 3.94
CA GLY A 206 -8.24 -13.55 4.74
C GLY A 206 -7.42 -12.51 3.98
N LYS A 207 -7.46 -12.50 2.64
CA LYS A 207 -6.66 -11.53 1.87
C LYS A 207 -7.36 -10.17 1.80
N ILE A 208 -6.60 -9.14 2.11
CA ILE A 208 -6.94 -7.74 1.87
C ILE A 208 -5.85 -7.09 0.99
N PRO A 209 -6.18 -6.10 0.15
CA PRO A 209 -7.52 -5.54 -0.07
C PRO A 209 -8.45 -6.50 -0.82
N PHE A 210 -9.74 -6.43 -0.50
CA PHE A 210 -10.82 -7.13 -1.20
C PHE A 210 -11.68 -6.11 -1.96
N ILE A 211 -12.00 -6.41 -3.21
CA ILE A 211 -12.90 -5.60 -4.04
C ILE A 211 -13.99 -6.49 -4.62
N ASP A 212 -15.24 -6.05 -4.51
CA ASP A 212 -16.38 -6.59 -5.25
C ASP A 212 -17.06 -5.46 -6.04
N ILE A 213 -17.32 -5.70 -7.31
CA ILE A 213 -18.01 -4.77 -8.20
C ILE A 213 -19.31 -5.45 -8.65
N ALA A 214 -20.39 -5.05 -7.98
CA ALA A 214 -21.76 -5.44 -8.21
C ALA A 214 -22.00 -6.96 -8.21
N ASN A 215 -21.19 -7.73 -7.49
CA ASN A 215 -21.18 -9.18 -7.52
C ASN A 215 -21.05 -9.74 -8.95
N GLN A 216 -20.34 -9.01 -9.81
CA GLN A 216 -20.02 -9.39 -11.19
C GLN A 216 -18.51 -9.49 -11.40
N HIS A 217 -17.72 -8.73 -10.63
CA HIS A 217 -16.27 -8.83 -10.65
C HIS A 217 -15.73 -8.80 -9.22
N VAL A 218 -14.76 -9.65 -8.91
CA VAL A 218 -14.11 -9.70 -7.60
C VAL A 218 -12.59 -9.70 -7.76
N SER A 219 -11.91 -9.06 -6.84
CA SER A 219 -10.45 -9.02 -6.81
C SER A 219 -9.95 -9.08 -5.38
N LEU A 220 -8.90 -9.85 -5.18
CA LEU A 220 -8.23 -10.01 -3.90
C LEU A 220 -6.75 -9.67 -4.07
N GLY A 221 -6.21 -8.89 -3.14
CA GLY A 221 -4.87 -8.35 -3.21
C GLY A 221 -4.77 -7.07 -4.06
N ALA A 222 -3.62 -6.41 -3.98
CA ALA A 222 -3.34 -5.23 -4.78
C ALA A 222 -2.98 -5.60 -6.22
N TYR A 223 -3.35 -4.75 -7.17
CA TYR A 223 -2.98 -4.93 -8.58
C TYR A 223 -1.51 -4.67 -8.87
N PHE A 224 -0.74 -4.14 -7.93
CA PHE A 224 0.69 -3.89 -8.08
C PHE A 224 1.39 -3.89 -6.72
N SER A 225 2.71 -4.11 -6.73
CA SER A 225 3.51 -4.15 -5.51
C SER A 225 3.54 -2.78 -4.81
N PRO A 226 3.34 -2.72 -3.48
CA PRO A 226 3.48 -1.48 -2.71
C PRO A 226 4.89 -0.86 -2.79
N GLU A 227 5.92 -1.67 -3.07
CA GLU A 227 7.31 -1.22 -3.22
C GLU A 227 7.45 -0.11 -4.29
N ILE A 228 6.56 -0.06 -5.29
CA ILE A 228 6.54 0.98 -6.33
C ILE A 228 6.27 2.38 -5.73
N LEU A 229 5.58 2.45 -4.59
CA LEU A 229 5.25 3.70 -3.89
C LEU A 229 6.14 3.95 -2.68
N GLN A 230 6.97 2.97 -2.30
CA GLN A 230 7.84 3.08 -1.14
C GLN A 230 8.85 4.22 -1.33
N ASN A 231 9.13 4.97 -0.26
CA ASN A 231 10.04 6.12 -0.25
C ASN A 231 9.66 7.27 -1.20
N HIS A 232 8.45 7.29 -1.74
CA HIS A 232 7.92 8.43 -2.49
C HIS A 232 7.01 9.30 -1.63
N SER A 233 7.06 10.62 -1.81
CA SER A 233 6.04 11.51 -1.25
C SER A 233 4.80 11.56 -2.15
N TYR A 234 3.66 12.05 -1.65
CA TYR A 234 2.49 12.31 -2.50
C TYR A 234 2.81 13.23 -3.67
N GLN A 235 3.67 14.23 -3.45
CA GLN A 235 4.07 15.17 -4.50
C GLN A 235 4.87 14.46 -5.60
N ASP A 236 5.77 13.54 -5.24
CA ASP A 236 6.53 12.74 -6.21
C ASP A 236 5.62 11.82 -7.00
N ILE A 237 4.70 11.14 -6.31
CA ILE A 237 3.69 10.27 -6.95
C ILE A 237 2.84 11.10 -7.93
N ALA A 238 2.34 12.26 -7.50
CA ALA A 238 1.56 13.16 -8.33
C ALA A 238 2.33 13.66 -9.56
N GLY A 239 3.64 13.92 -9.40
CA GLY A 239 4.54 14.25 -10.51
C GLY A 239 4.66 13.11 -11.51
N GLN A 240 4.88 11.89 -11.02
CA GLN A 240 5.02 10.70 -11.87
C GLN A 240 3.73 10.29 -12.58
N LEU A 241 2.55 10.53 -11.98
CA LEU A 241 1.25 10.29 -12.63
C LEU A 241 1.09 11.07 -13.95
N LYS A 242 1.83 12.17 -14.15
CA LYS A 242 1.81 12.96 -15.39
C LYS A 242 2.61 12.33 -16.53
N ASP A 243 3.55 11.44 -16.21
CA ASP A 243 4.37 10.73 -17.19
C ASP A 243 3.83 9.30 -17.41
N PRO A 244 3.20 9.01 -18.58
CA PRO A 244 2.65 7.70 -18.89
C PRO A 244 3.72 6.59 -18.99
N HIS A 245 5.01 6.95 -19.04
CA HIS A 245 6.10 5.97 -19.06
C HIS A 245 6.65 5.62 -17.67
N SER A 246 6.34 6.42 -16.65
CA SER A 246 6.77 6.16 -15.28
C SER A 246 6.17 4.84 -14.75
N GLN A 247 6.89 4.17 -13.86
CA GLN A 247 6.38 2.93 -13.25
C GLN A 247 5.15 3.21 -12.38
N ILE A 248 5.13 4.33 -11.65
CA ILE A 248 3.99 4.75 -10.82
C ILE A 248 2.74 4.98 -11.67
N CYS A 249 2.86 5.69 -12.81
CA CYS A 249 1.71 5.91 -13.68
C CYS A 249 1.20 4.60 -14.29
N LYS A 250 2.11 3.73 -14.77
CA LYS A 250 1.74 2.40 -15.28
C LYS A 250 1.05 1.54 -14.22
N ALA A 251 1.49 1.60 -12.97
CA ALA A 251 0.90 0.86 -11.88
C ALA A 251 -0.51 1.39 -11.54
N ILE A 252 -0.61 2.67 -11.15
CA ILE A 252 -1.86 3.26 -10.66
C ILE A 252 -2.89 3.40 -11.78
N VAL A 253 -2.52 3.99 -12.93
CA VAL A 253 -3.46 4.25 -14.02
C VAL A 253 -3.83 2.96 -14.74
N GLY A 254 -2.90 2.01 -14.89
CA GLY A 254 -3.17 0.69 -15.46
C GLY A 254 -4.19 -0.09 -14.62
N ALA A 255 -3.98 -0.13 -13.30
CA ALA A 255 -4.91 -0.74 -12.35
C ALA A 255 -6.27 -0.03 -12.34
N ALA A 256 -6.27 1.31 -12.38
CA ALA A 256 -7.51 2.09 -12.47
C ALA A 256 -8.28 1.84 -13.77
N ASN A 257 -7.59 1.57 -14.88
CA ASN A 257 -8.21 1.22 -16.16
C ASN A 257 -8.89 -0.15 -16.11
N LEU A 258 -8.32 -1.14 -15.42
CA LEU A 258 -8.98 -2.43 -15.13
C LEU A 258 -10.26 -2.23 -14.32
N LEU A 259 -10.19 -1.49 -13.21
CA LEU A 259 -11.36 -1.19 -12.38
C LEU A 259 -12.42 -0.41 -13.16
N THR A 260 -12.01 0.55 -13.99
CA THR A 260 -12.93 1.35 -14.81
C THR A 260 -13.67 0.46 -15.81
N ALA A 261 -13.00 -0.48 -16.47
CA ALA A 261 -13.63 -1.42 -17.39
C ALA A 261 -14.68 -2.30 -16.69
N ALA A 262 -14.38 -2.77 -15.47
CA ALA A 262 -15.31 -3.55 -14.66
C ALA A 262 -16.53 -2.73 -14.20
N ILE A 263 -16.32 -1.47 -13.80
CA ILE A 263 -17.42 -0.55 -13.48
C ILE A 263 -18.25 -0.26 -14.74
N CYS A 264 -17.63 -0.07 -15.90
CA CYS A 264 -18.35 0.14 -17.17
C CYS A 264 -19.22 -1.06 -17.55
N HIS A 265 -18.75 -2.28 -17.31
CA HIS A 265 -19.56 -3.48 -17.49
C HIS A 265 -20.84 -3.45 -16.64
N THR A 266 -20.72 -3.14 -15.35
CA THR A 266 -21.84 -3.17 -14.39
C THR A 266 -22.79 -1.98 -14.48
N THR A 267 -22.33 -0.86 -15.07
CA THR A 267 -23.11 0.37 -15.26
C THR A 267 -23.74 0.48 -16.65
N GLY A 268 -23.58 -0.54 -17.51
CA GLY A 268 -24.09 -0.48 -18.88
C GLY A 268 -23.38 0.57 -19.73
N ASN A 269 -22.06 0.72 -19.54
CA ASN A 269 -21.18 1.68 -20.21
C ASN A 269 -21.51 3.16 -19.91
N GLN A 270 -21.95 3.47 -18.69
CA GLN A 270 -22.23 4.85 -18.26
C GLN A 270 -21.31 5.30 -17.12
N PRO A 271 -20.75 6.53 -17.19
CA PRO A 271 -20.89 7.51 -18.28
C PRO A 271 -20.01 7.17 -19.48
N ALA A 272 -20.45 7.56 -20.68
CA ALA A 272 -19.64 7.45 -21.89
C ALA A 272 -18.28 8.17 -21.78
N SER A 273 -18.21 9.27 -21.02
CA SER A 273 -16.96 9.99 -20.75
C SER A 273 -15.90 9.15 -20.02
N ALA A 274 -16.29 8.08 -19.32
CA ALA A 274 -15.36 7.13 -18.73
C ALA A 274 -15.24 5.86 -19.59
N CYS A 275 -16.38 5.35 -20.08
CA CYS A 275 -16.46 4.02 -20.67
C CYS A 275 -16.10 3.94 -22.16
N SER A 276 -16.16 5.05 -22.90
CA SER A 276 -15.85 5.06 -24.33
C SER A 276 -14.43 5.51 -24.65
N ILE A 277 -13.64 5.90 -23.65
CA ILE A 277 -12.26 6.34 -23.82
C ILE A 277 -11.34 5.11 -23.93
N ALA A 278 -10.46 5.07 -24.94
CA ALA A 278 -9.42 4.06 -25.00
C ALA A 278 -8.51 4.14 -23.76
N PRO A 279 -8.16 3.02 -23.10
CA PRO A 279 -8.26 1.63 -23.56
C PRO A 279 -9.50 0.89 -22.99
N ILE A 280 -10.45 1.59 -22.37
CA ILE A 280 -11.48 0.98 -21.51
C ILE A 280 -12.34 -0.07 -22.25
N PRO A 281 -12.85 0.19 -23.48
CA PRO A 281 -13.62 -0.82 -24.21
C PRO A 281 -12.83 -2.11 -24.49
N ASP A 282 -11.55 -2.00 -24.84
CA ASP A 282 -10.71 -3.15 -25.17
C ASP A 282 -10.42 -3.99 -23.92
N ILE A 283 -10.16 -3.32 -22.79
CA ILE A 283 -10.00 -3.99 -21.50
C ILE A 283 -11.29 -4.70 -21.10
N GLN A 284 -12.44 -4.03 -21.21
CA GLN A 284 -13.73 -4.62 -20.88
C GLN A 284 -14.04 -5.87 -21.73
N ASN A 285 -13.73 -5.82 -23.03
CA ASN A 285 -13.86 -6.98 -23.91
C ASN A 285 -12.96 -8.15 -23.48
N SER A 286 -11.73 -7.85 -23.04
CA SER A 286 -10.81 -8.88 -22.53
C SER A 286 -11.34 -9.58 -21.27
N LEU A 287 -12.06 -8.85 -20.40
CA LEU A 287 -12.72 -9.43 -19.22
C LEU A 287 -13.84 -10.41 -19.64
N ALA A 288 -14.62 -10.05 -20.66
CA ALA A 288 -15.67 -10.93 -21.20
C ALA A 288 -15.13 -12.17 -21.93
N LEU A 289 -13.96 -12.07 -22.57
CA LEU A 289 -13.31 -13.21 -23.20
C LEU A 289 -12.71 -14.17 -22.16
N ALA A 290 -12.14 -13.65 -21.07
CA ALA A 290 -11.62 -14.47 -19.97
C ALA A 290 -12.73 -15.35 -19.36
N LEU A 291 -13.94 -14.81 -19.20
CA LEU A 291 -15.13 -15.58 -18.81
C LEU A 291 -15.45 -16.73 -19.76
N SER A 292 -15.50 -16.43 -21.05
CA SER A 292 -15.89 -17.41 -22.08
C SER A 292 -14.93 -18.61 -22.12
N ASN A 293 -13.63 -18.35 -21.91
CA ASN A 293 -12.61 -19.39 -21.86
C ASN A 293 -12.67 -20.24 -20.58
N GLN A 294 -13.05 -19.66 -19.44
CA GLN A 294 -13.26 -20.45 -18.21
C GLN A 294 -14.48 -21.38 -18.33
N GLN A 295 -15.55 -20.94 -18.97
CA GLN A 295 -16.74 -21.76 -19.21
C GLN A 295 -16.47 -22.90 -20.20
N SER A 296 -15.71 -22.66 -21.26
CA SER A 296 -15.37 -23.71 -22.23
C SER A 296 -14.49 -24.80 -21.63
N LEU A 297 -13.54 -24.44 -20.75
CA LEU A 297 -12.73 -25.39 -19.99
C LEU A 297 -13.58 -26.21 -19.01
N ALA A 298 -14.51 -25.57 -18.28
CA ALA A 298 -15.42 -26.26 -17.36
C ALA A 298 -16.38 -27.25 -18.09
N GLN A 299 -16.82 -26.91 -19.29
CA GLN A 299 -17.65 -27.79 -20.13
C GLN A 299 -16.85 -28.95 -20.75
N SER A 300 -15.59 -28.71 -21.15
CA SER A 300 -14.71 -29.77 -21.68
C SER A 300 -14.28 -30.81 -20.64
N GLY A 301 -14.33 -30.46 -19.34
CA GLY A 301 -14.02 -31.38 -18.24
C GLY A 301 -15.16 -32.33 -17.83
N SER A 302 -16.36 -32.19 -18.42
CA SER A 302 -17.56 -32.96 -18.06
C SER A 302 -17.97 -33.98 -19.12
N THR A 303 -17.04 -34.77 -19.69
CA THR A 303 -17.41 -36.03 -20.37
C THR A 303 -16.21 -36.98 -20.50
N VAL A 304 -15.94 -37.77 -19.46
CA VAL A 304 -15.46 -39.14 -19.65
C VAL A 304 -16.39 -40.05 -18.84
N ALA A 305 -17.57 -40.28 -19.38
CA ALA A 305 -18.38 -41.43 -18.99
C ALA A 305 -17.63 -42.68 -19.48
N PHE A 306 -17.00 -43.42 -18.57
CA PHE A 306 -16.47 -44.74 -18.87
C PHE A 306 -17.66 -45.68 -19.13
N PRO A 307 -17.81 -46.27 -20.33
CA PRO A 307 -18.71 -47.40 -20.49
C PRO A 307 -17.90 -48.65 -20.15
N PHE A 308 -18.15 -49.26 -18.99
CA PHE A 308 -17.79 -50.66 -18.81
C PHE A 308 -19.04 -51.46 -18.51
N THR A 309 -19.62 -51.94 -19.60
CA THR A 309 -20.60 -53.01 -19.69
C THR A 309 -20.06 -54.28 -19.05
N ALA A 310 -20.91 -54.91 -18.23
CA ALA A 310 -20.70 -56.25 -17.72
C ALA A 310 -20.73 -57.30 -18.85
N SER A 311 -19.70 -58.15 -18.91
CA SER A 311 -19.81 -59.50 -19.46
C SER A 311 -18.68 -60.38 -18.91
N LEU A 312 -19.02 -61.33 -18.04
CA LEU A 312 -18.15 -62.46 -17.67
C LEU A 312 -18.09 -63.46 -18.84
N PRO A 313 -16.91 -64.03 -19.10
CA PRO A 313 -16.81 -65.44 -19.47
C PRO A 313 -16.10 -66.26 -18.39
N ARG A 314 -16.56 -67.49 -18.29
CA ARG A 314 -16.17 -68.56 -17.36
C ARG A 314 -14.95 -69.31 -17.91
N GLN A 315 -14.19 -69.95 -17.01
CA GLN A 315 -13.05 -70.86 -17.21
C GLN A 315 -11.69 -70.13 -17.29
N ILE A 316 -10.59 -70.55 -16.65
CA ILE A 316 -10.11 -71.90 -16.31
C ILE A 316 -9.38 -71.84 -14.95
N ALA A 317 -9.60 -72.86 -14.13
CA ALA A 317 -8.79 -73.18 -12.96
C ALA A 317 -7.57 -73.98 -13.40
N GLU A 318 -6.35 -73.63 -12.97
CA GLU A 318 -5.32 -74.61 -12.56
C GLU A 318 -4.02 -73.95 -12.05
N SER A 319 -3.58 -74.49 -10.91
CA SER A 319 -2.20 -74.62 -10.41
C SER A 319 -1.30 -73.39 -10.20
N LEU A 320 -1.14 -72.99 -8.93
CA LEU A 320 0.07 -72.40 -8.38
C LEU A 320 0.57 -73.31 -7.23
N PRO A 321 1.82 -73.80 -7.24
CA PRO A 321 2.44 -74.44 -6.08
C PRO A 321 3.06 -73.40 -5.11
N PRO A 322 3.27 -73.76 -3.84
CA PRO A 322 3.62 -72.82 -2.77
C PRO A 322 5.13 -72.77 -2.47
N GLU A 323 5.49 -71.95 -1.48
CA GLU A 323 6.80 -71.71 -0.83
C GLU A 323 7.52 -70.42 -1.29
N ARG A 324 8.10 -69.58 -0.43
CA ARG A 324 8.56 -69.78 0.94
C ARG A 324 8.75 -68.41 1.62
N SER A 325 8.30 -68.29 2.86
CA SER A 325 8.69 -67.28 3.84
C SER A 325 10.13 -67.50 4.34
N ARG A 326 10.77 -66.42 4.84
CA ARG A 326 11.92 -66.30 5.79
C ARG A 326 13.03 -65.41 5.17
N TRP A 327 13.48 -64.30 5.72
CA TRP A 327 13.38 -63.64 7.03
C TRP A 327 13.30 -62.12 6.82
#